data_AF-A0AAU5SEP7-F1
#
_entry.id   AF-A0AAU5SEP7-F1
#
_cell.length_a   1.000
_cell.length_b   1.000
_cell.length_c   1.000
_cell.angle_alpha   90.00
_cell.angle_beta   90.00
_cell.angle_gamma   90.00
#
_symmetry.space_group_name_H-M   'P 1'
#
loop_
_entity.id
_entity.type
_entity.pdbx_description
1 polymer ?
#
loop_
_entity_poly.entity_id
_entity_poly.type
_entity_poly.pdbx_seq_one_letter_code
_entity_poly.pdbx_strand_id
1 'polypeptide(L)'
;MLDEPPALRQPRTGHVPARRLTWHCAIRNTTTVELDDDDWFELTREVLDGTGIEPDDDPAACRWVALRNQAGGLDIVATVTRQDGRWARLHGDTAFARSACAYFAHDHGLHASA
;
A
#
# COMPACT_ATOMS: atom_id res chain seq x y z
N MET A 1 -12.18 7.84 9.00
CA MET A 1 -12.77 7.00 10.06
C MET A 1 -12.86 5.59 9.50
N LEU A 2 -12.09 4.64 10.05
CA LEU A 2 -12.03 3.24 9.61
C LEU A 2 -13.26 2.43 10.10
N ASP A 3 -14.15 3.08 10.86
CA ASP A 3 -15.12 2.41 11.72
C ASP A 3 -16.58 2.53 11.23
N GLU A 4 -16.82 3.23 10.11
CA GLU A 4 -18.19 3.37 9.60
C GLU A 4 -18.65 2.07 8.92
N PRO A 5 -19.80 1.49 9.34
CA PRO A 5 -20.34 0.28 8.75
C PRO A 5 -20.48 0.44 7.22
N PRO A 6 -19.98 -0.52 6.42
CA PRO A 6 -20.03 -0.46 4.95
C PRO A 6 -21.44 -0.24 4.40
N ALA A 7 -22.47 -0.71 5.12
CA ALA A 7 -23.89 -0.54 4.79
C ALA A 7 -24.35 0.93 4.78
N LEU A 8 -23.75 1.81 5.58
CA LEU A 8 -24.09 3.24 5.61
C LEU A 8 -23.52 4.01 4.42
N ARG A 9 -22.59 3.42 3.64
CA ARG A 9 -21.99 4.06 2.45
C ARG A 9 -22.86 3.98 1.20
N GLN A 10 -23.72 2.98 1.09
CA GLN A 10 -24.53 2.74 -0.11
C GLN A 10 -25.49 3.90 -0.44
N PRO A 11 -26.21 4.51 0.53
CA PRO A 11 -27.09 5.66 0.26
C PRO A 11 -26.35 6.90 -0.27
N ARG A 12 -25.07 7.09 0.08
CA ARG A 12 -24.25 8.23 -0.37
C ARG A 12 -23.57 8.02 -1.72
N THR A 13 -23.20 6.78 -2.03
CA THR A 13 -22.34 6.46 -3.18
C THR A 13 -23.07 5.72 -4.29
N GLY A 14 -24.25 5.16 -4.03
CA GLY A 14 -25.02 4.33 -4.96
C GLY A 14 -24.42 2.95 -5.23
N HIS A 15 -23.32 2.58 -4.56
CA HIS A 15 -22.58 1.34 -4.81
C HIS A 15 -22.72 0.35 -3.65
N VAL A 16 -22.88 -0.95 -3.98
CA VAL A 16 -22.87 -2.05 -2.99
C VAL A 16 -21.43 -2.24 -2.48
N PRO A 17 -21.20 -2.44 -1.16
CA PRO A 17 -19.87 -2.68 -0.63
C PRO A 17 -19.24 -3.94 -1.23
N ALA A 18 -18.01 -3.87 -1.74
CA ALA A 18 -17.32 -5.06 -2.23
C ALA A 18 -16.93 -5.98 -1.06
N ARG A 19 -16.83 -7.29 -1.33
CA ARG A 19 -16.42 -8.32 -0.34
C ARG A 19 -15.03 -8.08 0.26
N ARG A 20 -14.14 -7.39 -0.45
CA ARG A 20 -12.81 -6.98 0.04
C ARG A 20 -12.85 -5.49 0.33
N LEU A 21 -12.83 -5.13 1.61
CA LEU A 21 -12.82 -3.75 2.08
C LEU A 21 -11.39 -3.21 2.27
N THR A 22 -10.39 -4.08 2.13
CA THR A 22 -8.98 -3.76 2.33
C THR A 22 -8.11 -4.25 1.19
N TRP A 23 -7.10 -3.44 0.89
CA TRP A 23 -5.93 -3.78 0.11
C TRP A 23 -4.81 -4.17 1.08
N HIS A 24 -3.98 -5.14 0.69
CA HIS A 24 -2.88 -5.63 1.51
C HIS A 24 -1.69 -5.97 0.62
N CYS A 25 -0.52 -5.45 0.97
CA CYS A 25 0.75 -5.77 0.34
C CYS A 25 1.75 -6.16 1.41
N ALA A 26 2.30 -7.37 1.28
CA ALA A 26 3.37 -7.86 2.14
C ALA A 26 4.70 -7.76 1.37
N ILE A 27 5.68 -7.12 1.99
CA ILE A 27 7.02 -6.92 1.43
C ILE A 27 8.03 -7.63 2.33
N ARG A 28 9.01 -8.27 1.71
CA ARG A 28 10.10 -8.97 2.39
C ARG A 28 11.43 -8.53 1.80
N ASN A 29 12.36 -8.13 2.66
CA ASN A 29 13.76 -8.01 2.28
C ASN A 29 14.42 -9.39 2.42
N THR A 30 14.97 -9.91 1.32
CA THR A 30 15.69 -11.19 1.28
C THR A 30 17.18 -11.01 1.02
N THR A 31 17.66 -9.77 1.07
CA THR A 31 19.07 -9.42 0.91
C THR A 31 19.81 -9.51 2.24
N THR A 32 21.13 -9.38 2.23
CA THR A 32 21.95 -9.33 3.46
C THR A 32 22.04 -7.94 4.07
N VAL A 33 21.60 -6.90 3.35
CA VAL A 33 21.60 -5.51 3.81
C VAL A 33 20.31 -5.30 4.61
N GLU A 34 20.44 -4.94 5.88
CA GLU A 34 19.30 -4.58 6.71
C GLU A 34 18.81 -3.17 6.35
N LEU A 35 17.49 -3.00 6.32
CA LEU A 35 16.83 -1.71 6.10
C LEU A 35 16.40 -1.12 7.44
N ASP A 36 16.71 0.15 7.64
CA ASP A 36 16.27 0.90 8.82
C ASP A 36 14.84 1.44 8.66
N ASP A 37 14.33 2.13 9.67
CA ASP A 37 12.95 2.61 9.66
C ASP A 37 12.71 3.69 8.59
N ASP A 38 13.72 4.48 8.22
CA ASP A 38 13.61 5.50 7.17
C ASP A 38 13.59 4.84 5.79
N ASP A 39 14.44 3.83 5.55
CA ASP A 39 14.43 3.00 4.34
C ASP A 39 13.05 2.33 4.15
N TRP A 40 12.49 1.75 5.22
CA TRP A 40 11.17 1.13 5.17
C TRP A 40 10.07 2.15 4.90
N PHE A 41 10.18 3.36 5.46
CA PHE A 41 9.21 4.43 5.23
C PHE A 41 9.25 4.92 3.78
N GLU A 42 10.44 5.09 3.21
CA GLU A 42 10.62 5.44 1.81
C GLU A 42 10.03 4.37 0.88
N LEU A 43 10.40 3.10 1.07
CA LEU A 43 9.85 1.98 0.30
C LEU A 43 8.32 1.90 0.41
N THR A 44 7.77 2.20 1.59
CA THR A 44 6.31 2.26 1.79
C THR A 44 5.67 3.32 0.90
N ARG A 45 6.25 4.52 0.86
CA ARG A 45 5.75 5.66 0.06
C ARG A 45 5.82 5.35 -1.44
N GLU A 46 6.94 4.80 -1.91
CA GLU A 46 7.11 4.36 -3.31
C GLU A 46 6.05 3.33 -3.73
N VAL A 47 5.76 2.36 -2.86
CA VAL A 47 4.73 1.35 -3.14
C VAL A 47 3.32 1.97 -3.13
N LEU A 48 3.02 2.86 -2.19
CA LEU A 48 1.71 3.51 -2.09
C LEU A 48 1.41 4.42 -3.29
N ASP A 49 2.40 5.18 -3.75
CA ASP A 49 2.29 6.04 -4.93
C ASP A 49 2.13 5.18 -6.19
N GLY A 50 3.05 4.24 -6.41
CA GLY A 50 3.03 3.39 -7.61
C GLY A 50 1.75 2.55 -7.75
N THR A 51 1.16 2.12 -6.63
CA THR A 51 -0.10 1.35 -6.63
C THR A 51 -1.36 2.23 -6.69
N GLY A 52 -1.21 3.54 -6.55
CA GLY A 52 -2.31 4.50 -6.53
C GLY A 52 -3.17 4.45 -5.27
N ILE A 53 -2.65 3.87 -4.17
CA ILE A 53 -3.31 3.85 -2.86
C ILE A 53 -3.21 5.24 -2.21
N GLU A 54 -2.02 5.81 -2.21
CA GLU A 54 -1.75 7.19 -1.84
C GLU A 54 -0.81 7.82 -2.88
N PRO A 55 -1.36 8.26 -4.02
CA PRO A 55 -0.60 9.11 -4.94
C PRO A 55 -0.21 10.41 -4.25
N ASP A 56 0.94 10.95 -4.64
CA ASP A 56 1.38 12.26 -4.15
C ASP A 56 0.36 13.38 -4.45
N ASP A 57 0.27 14.32 -3.51
CA ASP A 57 -0.65 15.47 -3.54
C ASP A 57 -2.15 15.12 -3.66
N ASP A 58 -2.56 13.90 -3.32
CA ASP A 58 -3.96 13.48 -3.33
C ASP A 58 -4.59 13.53 -1.91
N PRO A 59 -5.25 14.63 -1.52
CA PRO A 59 -5.85 14.75 -0.19
C PRO A 59 -7.02 13.78 0.02
N ALA A 60 -7.54 13.17 -1.06
CA ALA A 60 -8.62 12.21 -1.02
C ALA A 60 -8.14 10.75 -1.11
N ALA A 61 -6.83 10.50 -1.08
CA ALA A 61 -6.22 9.18 -1.09
C ALA A 61 -6.78 8.24 -0.01
N CYS A 62 -6.54 6.94 -0.20
CA CYS A 62 -6.90 5.91 0.78
C CYS A 62 -6.18 6.13 2.11
N ARG A 63 -6.82 5.70 3.20
CA ARG A 63 -6.15 5.60 4.49
C ARG A 63 -5.37 4.29 4.54
N TRP A 64 -4.16 4.33 5.08
CA TRP A 64 -3.25 3.19 5.13
C TRP A 64 -2.49 3.15 6.46
N VAL A 65 -1.93 1.98 6.75
CA VAL A 65 -0.95 1.75 7.82
C VAL A 65 0.11 0.79 7.32
N ALA A 66 1.35 1.01 7.73
CA ALA A 66 2.45 0.09 7.50
C ALA A 66 2.93 -0.49 8.84
N LEU A 67 3.19 -1.80 8.84
CA LEU A 67 3.47 -2.58 10.04
C LEU A 67 4.79 -3.32 9.84
N ARG A 68 5.82 -2.98 10.62
CA ARG A 68 7.09 -3.71 10.64
C ARG A 68 6.89 -5.08 11.29
N ASN A 69 7.28 -6.13 10.57
CA ASN A 69 7.35 -7.50 11.05
C ASN A 69 8.81 -7.82 11.41
N GLN A 70 9.03 -8.47 12.56
CA GLN A 70 10.37 -8.81 13.05
C GLN A 70 11.18 -9.73 12.12
N ALA A 71 10.54 -10.42 11.17
CA ALA A 71 11.21 -11.24 10.17
C ALA A 71 11.63 -10.46 8.90
N GLY A 72 12.22 -9.26 9.07
CA GLY A 72 12.77 -8.47 7.95
C GLY A 72 11.73 -8.05 6.90
N GLY A 73 10.49 -7.81 7.33
CA GLY A 73 9.37 -7.54 6.42
C GLY A 73 8.46 -6.42 6.89
N LEU A 74 7.58 -6.02 5.99
CA LEU A 74 6.59 -4.96 6.19
C LEU A 74 5.25 -5.42 5.61
N ASP A 75 4.16 -5.18 6.34
CA ASP A 75 2.80 -5.31 5.83
C ASP A 75 2.18 -3.91 5.67
N ILE A 76 1.74 -3.58 4.46
CA ILE A 76 0.97 -2.36 4.17
C ILE A 76 -0.50 -2.76 4.02
N VAL A 77 -1.38 -2.16 4.81
CA VAL A 77 -2.82 -2.37 4.75
C VAL A 77 -3.49 -1.04 4.48
N ALA A 78 -4.38 -1.01 3.49
CA ALA A 78 -5.11 0.21 3.11
C ALA A 78 -6.59 -0.04 2.93
N THR A 79 -7.39 0.99 3.12
CA THR A 79 -8.77 1.02 2.64
C THR A 79 -8.79 0.98 1.12
N VAL A 80 -9.77 0.29 0.53
CA VAL A 80 -10.01 0.31 -0.93
C VAL A 80 -10.92 1.46 -1.38
N THR A 81 -11.56 2.13 -0.42
CA THR A 81 -12.38 3.32 -0.67
C THR A 81 -11.57 4.55 -0.27
N ARG A 82 -11.47 5.48 -1.20
CA ARG A 82 -10.87 6.80 -1.04
C ARG A 82 -11.71 7.65 -0.10
N GLN A 83 -11.13 8.73 0.42
CA GLN A 83 -11.85 9.62 1.35
C GLN A 83 -12.97 10.42 0.67
N ASP A 84 -12.90 10.59 -0.65
CA ASP A 84 -13.98 11.13 -1.47
C ASP A 84 -15.13 10.14 -1.73
N GLY A 85 -15.01 8.88 -1.26
CA GLY A 85 -16.01 7.83 -1.42
C GLY A 85 -15.88 7.02 -2.71
N ARG A 86 -14.96 7.36 -3.61
CA ARG A 86 -14.67 6.57 -4.82
C ARG A 86 -13.84 5.33 -4.47
N TRP A 87 -13.87 4.34 -5.35
CA TRP A 87 -12.99 3.18 -5.25
C TRP A 87 -11.59 3.52 -5.76
N ALA A 88 -10.56 3.01 -5.07
CA ALA A 88 -9.19 3.05 -5.56
C ALA A 88 -9.06 2.24 -6.85
N ARG A 89 -8.19 2.68 -7.76
CA ARG A 89 -7.94 2.00 -9.05
C ARG A 89 -6.89 0.92 -8.88
N LEU A 90 -7.28 -0.22 -8.33
CA LEU A 90 -6.35 -1.31 -7.97
C LEU A 90 -5.94 -2.22 -9.14
N HIS A 91 -6.29 -1.87 -10.38
CA HIS A 91 -5.96 -2.73 -11.51
C HIS A 91 -4.46 -2.70 -11.77
N GLY A 92 -3.80 -3.87 -11.69
CA GLY A 92 -2.35 -3.99 -11.89
C GLY A 92 -1.51 -3.64 -10.66
N ASP A 93 -2.13 -3.39 -9.50
CA ASP A 93 -1.48 -3.05 -8.23
C ASP A 93 -0.27 -3.93 -7.90
N THR A 94 -0.36 -5.23 -8.13
CA THR A 94 0.70 -6.19 -7.82
C THR A 94 1.93 -5.98 -8.70
N ALA A 95 1.74 -5.61 -9.97
CA ALA A 95 2.85 -5.31 -10.88
C ALA A 95 3.51 -3.97 -10.54
N PHE A 96 2.72 -2.98 -10.16
CA PHE A 96 3.23 -1.68 -9.71
C PHE A 96 3.99 -1.79 -8.39
N ALA A 97 3.44 -2.48 -7.39
CA ALA A 97 4.12 -2.72 -6.12
C ALA A 97 5.47 -3.44 -6.31
N ARG A 98 5.52 -4.46 -7.18
CA ARG A 98 6.77 -5.14 -7.54
C ARG A 98 7.77 -4.22 -8.23
N SER A 99 7.29 -3.34 -9.12
CA SER A 99 8.15 -2.39 -9.82
C SER A 99 8.74 -1.35 -8.85
N ALA A 100 7.94 -0.84 -7.92
CA ALA A 100 8.40 0.05 -6.85
C ALA A 100 9.47 -0.63 -5.97
N CYS A 101 9.22 -1.87 -5.51
CA CYS A 101 10.24 -2.63 -4.76
C CYS A 101 11.52 -2.86 -5.57
N ALA A 102 11.41 -3.15 -6.87
CA ALA A 102 12.57 -3.36 -7.74
C ALA A 102 13.37 -2.07 -7.97
N TYR A 103 12.68 -0.94 -8.14
CA TYR A 103 13.29 0.38 -8.26
C TYR A 103 14.04 0.76 -6.99
N PHE A 104 13.37 0.68 -5.83
CA PHE A 104 13.97 0.93 -4.52
C PHE A 104 15.20 0.05 -4.28
N ALA A 105 15.09 -1.25 -4.56
CA ALA A 105 16.21 -2.18 -4.43
C ALA A 105 17.39 -1.80 -5.33
N HIS A 106 17.14 -1.36 -6.56
CA HIS A 106 18.20 -0.90 -7.45
C HIS A 106 18.88 0.37 -6.92
N ASP A 107 18.09 1.37 -6.47
CA ASP A 107 18.61 2.65 -5.99
C ASP A 107 19.44 2.50 -4.70
N HIS A 108 19.01 1.62 -3.79
CA HIS A 108 19.72 1.32 -2.55
C HIS A 108 20.79 0.20 -2.70
N GLY A 109 21.06 -0.28 -3.91
CA GLY A 109 22.08 -1.32 -4.16
C GLY A 109 21.77 -2.68 -3.50
N LEU A 110 20.49 -2.97 -3.27
CA LEU A 110 20.02 -4.22 -2.67
C LEU A 110 19.97 -5.32 -3.74
N HIS A 111 20.72 -6.39 -3.51
CA HIS A 111 20.74 -7.54 -4.41
C HIS A 111 20.36 -8.80 -3.66
N ALA A 112 19.57 -9.66 -4.31
CA ALA A 112 19.21 -10.95 -3.74
C ALA A 112 20.49 -11.74 -3.45
N SER A 113 20.56 -12.31 -2.26
CA SER A 113 21.61 -13.26 -1.89
C SER A 113 21.44 -14.51 -2.77
N ALA A 114 22.52 -14.97 -3.40
CA ALA A 114 22.55 -16.16 -4.26
C ALA A 114 22.26 -17.46 -3.47
#